data_AF-A0A0B1SQI7-F1
#
_entry.id   AF-A0A0B1SQI7-F1
#
_cell.length_a   1.000
_cell.length_b   1.000
_cell.length_c   1.000
_cell.angle_alpha   90.00
_cell.angle_beta   90.00
_cell.angle_gamma   90.00
#
_symmetry.space_group_name_H-M   'P 1'
#
loop_
_entity.id
_entity.type
_entity.pdbx_description
1 polymer ?
#
loop_
_entity_poly.entity_id
_entity_poly.type
_entity_poly.pdbx_seq_one_letter_code
_entity_poly.pdbx_strand_id
1 'polypeptide(L)'
;MWRRDRQQVARLICSQMLRCGHVESAKALANELDVNNMVDLEVFTKVERVINALLCKDTTPCLEWVGEHRSKLRRMNSKLEQVVRVQNAVELVRDGRVKDALMYVRKHLGTTKDGWCEDAMKIKRNR
;
A
#
# COMPACT_ATOMS: atom_id res chain seq x y z
N MET A 1 7.22 9.56 38.96
CA MET A 1 5.90 9.33 38.33
C MET A 1 5.85 9.93 36.92
N TRP A 2 6.07 11.24 36.78
CA TRP A 2 6.00 12.02 35.52
C TRP A 2 6.78 11.53 34.28
N ARG A 3 7.91 10.85 34.45
CA ARG A 3 8.73 10.40 33.30
C ARG A 3 8.04 9.29 32.49
N ARG A 4 7.30 8.40 33.16
CA ARG A 4 6.54 7.34 32.49
C ARG A 4 5.33 7.90 31.75
N ASP A 5 4.66 8.89 32.32
CA ASP A 5 3.51 9.55 31.68
C ASP A 5 3.94 10.29 30.40
N ARG A 6 5.08 10.98 30.44
CA ARG A 6 5.64 11.67 29.27
C ARG A 6 6.00 10.73 28.13
N GLN A 7 6.60 9.57 28.42
CA GLN A 7 6.91 8.55 27.40
C GLN A 7 5.66 7.89 26.82
N GLN A 8 4.62 7.67 27.63
CA GLN A 8 3.34 7.17 27.14
C GLN A 8 2.65 8.15 26.19
N VAL A 9 2.62 9.44 26.56
CA VAL A 9 2.08 10.50 25.68
C VAL A 9 2.90 10.59 24.40
N ALA A 10 4.23 10.58 24.49
CA ALA A 10 5.11 10.59 23.33
C ALA A 10 4.83 9.43 22.37
N ARG A 11 4.69 8.21 22.90
CA ARG A 11 4.34 7.03 22.12
C ARG A 11 3.01 7.22 21.39
N LEU A 12 1.97 7.73 22.07
CA LEU A 12 0.66 7.97 21.45
C LEU A 12 0.76 9.01 20.33
N ILE A 13 1.50 10.10 20.54
CA ILE A 13 1.73 11.13 19.53
C ILE A 13 2.46 10.53 18.33
N CYS A 14 3.57 9.82 18.55
CA CYS A 14 4.32 9.15 17.48
C CYS A 14 3.43 8.19 16.69
N SER A 15 2.63 7.36 17.35
CA SER A 15 1.70 6.45 16.68
C SER A 15 0.66 7.19 15.82
N GLN A 16 0.19 8.37 16.25
CA GLN A 16 -0.71 9.18 15.42
C GLN A 16 0.02 9.81 14.24
N MET A 17 1.20 10.40 14.47
CA MET A 17 2.02 10.98 13.41
C MET A 17 2.33 9.95 12.32
N LEU A 18 2.70 8.73 12.71
CA LEU A 18 2.95 7.63 11.78
C LEU A 18 1.71 7.26 10.96
N ARG A 19 0.52 7.19 11.57
CA ARG A 19 -0.74 6.94 10.85
C ARG A 19 -1.13 8.06 9.88
N CYS A 20 -0.71 9.29 10.17
CA CYS A 20 -0.90 10.45 9.29
C CYS A 20 0.17 10.55 8.19
N GLY A 21 1.17 9.66 8.15
CA GLY A 21 2.26 9.70 7.18
C GLY A 21 3.40 10.67 7.56
N HIS A 22 3.44 11.17 8.79
CA HIS A 22 4.52 12.03 9.28
C HIS A 22 5.65 11.20 9.90
N VAL A 23 6.29 10.33 9.10
CA VAL A 23 7.29 9.36 9.58
C VAL A 23 8.54 10.05 10.14
N GLU A 24 9.11 11.03 9.43
CA GLU A 24 10.31 11.74 9.87
C GLU A 24 10.08 12.53 11.17
N SER A 25 8.93 13.20 11.29
CA SER A 25 8.59 13.93 12.52
C SER A 25 8.37 12.98 13.70
N ALA A 26 7.73 11.83 13.47
CA ALA A 26 7.57 10.80 14.50
C ALA A 26 8.92 10.20 14.94
N LYS A 27 9.84 10.00 13.99
CA LYS A 27 11.21 9.51 14.24
C LYS A 27 12.02 10.51 15.05
N ALA A 28 11.94 11.80 14.74
CA ALA A 28 12.59 12.85 15.51
C ALA A 28 12.10 12.87 16.97
N LEU A 29 10.78 12.85 17.17
CA LEU A 29 10.18 12.82 18.51
C LEU A 29 10.53 11.53 19.28
N ALA A 30 10.55 10.39 18.59
CA ALA A 30 10.90 9.10 19.19
C ALA A 30 12.36 9.05 19.67
N ASN A 31 13.27 9.68 18.92
CA ASN A 31 14.68 9.83 19.30
C ASN A 31 14.86 10.79 20.48
N GLU A 32 14.17 11.94 20.48
CA GLU A 32 14.29 12.93 21.55
C GLU A 32 13.81 12.39 22.90
N LEU A 33 12.72 11.61 22.90
CA LEU A 33 12.10 11.10 24.12
C LEU A 33 12.46 9.64 24.45
N ASP A 34 13.38 9.05 23.69
CA ASP A 34 13.87 7.67 23.85
C ASP A 34 12.73 6.63 23.89
N VAL A 35 11.81 6.75 22.93
CA VAL A 35 10.63 5.86 22.78
C VAL A 35 10.66 5.05 21.49
N ASN A 36 11.79 5.01 20.77
CA ASN A 36 11.96 4.25 19.53
C ASN A 36 11.50 2.80 19.64
N ASN A 37 11.83 2.12 20.74
CA ASN A 37 11.46 0.73 20.99
C ASN A 37 9.96 0.53 21.32
N MET A 38 9.19 1.61 21.44
CA MET A 38 7.77 1.59 21.77
C MET A 38 6.86 1.91 20.57
N VAL A 39 7.45 2.25 19.42
CA VAL A 39 6.75 2.73 18.22
C VAL A 39 7.16 1.91 16.99
N ASP A 40 6.20 1.64 16.10
CA ASP A 40 6.40 0.76 14.94
C ASP A 40 7.05 1.49 13.74
N LEU A 41 8.13 2.25 13.96
CA LEU A 41 8.74 3.12 12.93
C LEU A 41 9.10 2.37 11.64
N GLU A 42 9.70 1.18 11.75
CA GLU A 42 10.11 0.39 10.58
C GLU A 42 8.92 -0.04 9.72
N VAL A 43 7.81 -0.41 10.36
CA VAL A 43 6.59 -0.84 9.65
C VAL A 43 6.04 0.33 8.84
N PHE A 44 5.93 1.50 9.44
CA PHE A 44 5.43 2.69 8.77
C PHE A 44 6.40 3.22 7.71
N THR A 45 7.72 3.09 7.90
CA THR A 45 8.72 3.44 6.87
C THR A 45 8.56 2.56 5.62
N LYS A 46 8.31 1.25 5.79
CA LYS A 46 8.02 0.35 4.65
C LYS A 46 6.72 0.76 3.94
N VAL A 47 5.68 1.10 4.69
CA VAL A 47 4.40 1.54 4.12
C VAL A 47 4.56 2.87 3.38
N GLU A 48 5.29 3.83 3.93
CA GLU A 48 5.59 5.11 3.30
C GLU A 48 6.32 4.92 1.97
N ARG A 49 7.31 4.02 1.90
CA ARG A 49 7.97 3.66 0.64
C ARG A 49 6.98 3.14 -0.40
N VAL A 50 6.05 2.27 -0.01
CA VAL A 50 5.01 1.75 -0.91
C VAL A 50 4.09 2.86 -1.39
N ILE A 51 3.66 3.76 -0.51
CA ILE A 51 2.80 4.90 -0.85
C ILE A 51 3.52 5.84 -1.84
N ASN A 52 4.77 6.19 -1.56
CA ASN A 52 5.57 7.08 -2.42
C ASN A 52 5.75 6.47 -3.82
N ALA A 53 6.02 5.16 -3.91
CA ALA A 53 6.10 4.48 -5.20
C ALA A 53 4.78 4.55 -5.98
N LEU A 54 3.64 4.30 -5.32
CA LEU A 54 2.32 4.40 -5.94
C LEU A 54 2.02 5.82 -6.43
N LEU A 55 2.42 6.87 -5.69
CA LEU A 55 2.29 8.26 -6.11
C LEU A 55 3.14 8.57 -7.35
N CYS A 56 4.31 7.92 -7.46
CA CYS A 56 5.17 7.98 -8.64
C CYS A 56 4.73 7.03 -9.78
N LYS A 57 3.53 6.44 -9.69
CA LYS A 57 2.98 5.48 -10.67
C LYS A 57 3.77 4.17 -10.78
N ASP A 58 4.62 3.86 -9.81
CA ASP A 58 5.28 2.56 -9.72
C ASP A 58 4.49 1.64 -8.79
N THR A 59 3.85 0.63 -9.38
CA THR A 59 3.09 -0.38 -8.65
C THR A 59 3.94 -1.54 -8.12
N THR A 60 5.22 -1.61 -8.47
CA THR A 60 6.10 -2.74 -8.18
C THR A 60 6.25 -2.98 -6.67
N PRO A 61 6.59 -1.97 -5.84
CA PRO A 61 6.76 -2.19 -4.40
C PRO A 61 5.45 -2.60 -3.71
N CYS A 62 4.32 -2.13 -4.22
CA CYS A 62 3.03 -2.49 -3.66
C CYS A 62 2.66 -3.94 -3.98
N LEU A 63 2.94 -4.42 -5.20
CA LEU A 63 2.72 -5.81 -5.59
C LEU A 63 3.59 -6.78 -4.79
N GLU A 64 4.84 -6.42 -4.52
CA GLU A 64 5.74 -7.18 -3.65
C GLU A 64 5.18 -7.26 -2.22
N TRP A 65 4.79 -6.11 -1.66
CA TRP A 65 4.21 -6.03 -0.32
C TRP A 65 2.93 -6.88 -0.20
N VAL A 66 2.07 -6.85 -1.22
CA VAL A 66 0.87 -7.70 -1.31
C VAL A 66 1.26 -9.18 -1.33
N GLY A 67 2.32 -9.55 -2.06
CA GLY A 67 2.83 -10.92 -2.09
C GLY A 67 3.24 -11.44 -0.71
N GLU A 68 4.00 -10.64 0.03
CA GLU A 68 4.44 -10.95 1.40
C GLU A 68 3.27 -11.07 2.39
N HIS A 69 2.21 -10.26 2.20
CA HIS A 69 1.10 -10.14 3.15
C HIS A 69 -0.18 -10.85 2.71
N ARG A 70 -0.15 -11.63 1.60
CA ARG A 70 -1.33 -12.19 0.95
C ARG A 70 -2.26 -12.95 1.89
N SER A 71 -1.72 -13.82 2.76
CA SER A 71 -2.54 -14.60 3.70
C SER A 71 -3.28 -13.73 4.72
N LYS A 72 -2.66 -12.64 5.18
CA LYS A 72 -3.29 -11.68 6.10
C LYS A 72 -4.35 -10.86 5.38
N LEU A 73 -4.04 -10.37 4.17
CA LEU A 73 -4.98 -9.62 3.34
C LEU A 73 -6.24 -10.43 3.02
N ARG A 74 -6.09 -11.72 2.71
CA ARG A 74 -7.22 -12.63 2.48
C ARG A 74 -8.08 -12.81 3.73
N ARG A 75 -7.48 -12.98 4.92
CA ARG A 75 -8.22 -13.09 6.19
C ARG A 75 -9.02 -11.82 6.50
N MET A 76 -8.51 -10.66 6.11
CA MET A 76 -9.18 -9.36 6.27
C MET A 76 -10.18 -9.05 5.16
N ASN A 77 -10.36 -9.94 4.19
CA ASN A 77 -11.16 -9.70 2.98
C ASN A 77 -10.77 -8.38 2.26
N SER A 78 -9.47 -8.07 2.26
CA SER A 78 -8.94 -6.85 1.65
C SER A 78 -8.96 -6.93 0.13
N LYS A 79 -9.37 -5.83 -0.51
CA LYS A 79 -9.39 -5.67 -1.98
C LYS A 79 -8.08 -5.11 -2.56
N LEU A 80 -7.06 -4.93 -1.71
CA LEU A 80 -5.82 -4.25 -2.11
C LEU A 80 -5.13 -4.94 -3.29
N GLU A 81 -5.04 -6.28 -3.29
CA GLU A 81 -4.40 -7.02 -4.39
C GLU A 81 -5.11 -6.72 -5.72
N GLN A 82 -6.44 -6.77 -5.75
CA GLN A 82 -7.21 -6.49 -6.97
C GLN A 82 -7.01 -5.05 -7.45
N VAL A 83 -7.08 -4.08 -6.55
CA VAL A 83 -6.92 -2.64 -6.90
C VAL A 83 -5.53 -2.38 -7.49
N VAL A 84 -4.48 -2.92 -6.89
CA VAL A 84 -3.10 -2.72 -7.36
C VAL A 84 -2.86 -3.43 -8.70
N ARG A 85 -3.45 -4.60 -8.92
CA ARG A 85 -3.39 -5.30 -10.22
C ARG A 85 -4.08 -4.50 -11.33
N VAL A 86 -5.22 -3.88 -11.04
CA VAL A 86 -5.88 -2.96 -11.99
C VAL A 86 -5.01 -1.76 -12.26
N GLN A 87 -4.44 -1.13 -11.22
CA GLN A 87 -3.55 0.01 -11.38
C GLN A 87 -2.34 -0.33 -12.26
N ASN A 88 -1.70 -1.49 -12.04
CA ASN A 88 -0.58 -1.94 -12.86
C ASN A 88 -0.98 -2.12 -14.33
N ALA A 89 -2.19 -2.62 -14.61
CA ALA A 89 -2.69 -2.68 -15.98
C ALA A 89 -2.89 -1.28 -16.60
N VAL A 90 -3.37 -0.31 -15.81
CA VAL A 90 -3.48 1.09 -16.24
C VAL A 90 -2.11 1.69 -16.56
N GLU A 91 -1.08 1.43 -15.73
CA GLU A 91 0.28 1.91 -16.01
C GLU A 91 0.87 1.28 -17.28
N LEU A 92 0.65 -0.02 -17.51
CA LEU A 92 1.04 -0.67 -18.78
C LEU A 92 0.37 -0.02 -20.00
N VAL A 93 -0.90 0.38 -19.89
CA VAL A 93 -1.60 1.10 -20.96
C VAL A 93 -1.01 2.50 -21.16
N ARG A 94 -0.69 3.22 -20.09
CA ARG A 94 -0.05 4.55 -20.16
C ARG A 94 1.32 4.51 -20.81
N ASP A 95 2.07 3.43 -20.62
CA ASP A 95 3.35 3.20 -21.29
C ASP A 95 3.22 2.74 -22.75
N GLY A 96 2.00 2.71 -23.30
CA GLY A 96 1.72 2.26 -24.67
C GLY A 96 1.76 0.74 -24.85
N ARG A 97 1.97 -0.03 -23.77
CA ARG A 97 2.09 -1.50 -23.76
C ARG A 97 0.74 -2.20 -23.65
N VAL A 98 -0.21 -1.83 -24.52
CA VAL A 98 -1.61 -2.28 -24.47
C VAL A 98 -1.75 -3.82 -24.56
N LYS A 99 -0.92 -4.48 -25.37
CA LYS A 99 -0.93 -5.96 -25.49
C LYS A 99 -0.55 -6.63 -24.18
N ASP A 100 0.49 -6.12 -23.52
CA ASP A 100 0.96 -6.63 -22.23
C ASP A 100 -0.08 -6.40 -21.14
N ALA A 101 -0.72 -5.22 -21.13
CA ALA A 101 -1.82 -4.92 -20.23
C ALA A 101 -2.97 -5.92 -20.38
N LEU A 102 -3.37 -6.24 -21.62
CA LEU A 102 -4.44 -7.19 -21.90
C LEU A 102 -4.10 -8.61 -21.43
N MET A 103 -2.86 -9.06 -21.66
CA MET A 103 -2.37 -10.33 -21.14
C MET A 103 -2.35 -10.35 -19.62
N TYR A 104 -1.90 -9.26 -19.00
CA TYR A 104 -1.83 -9.11 -17.55
C TYR A 104 -3.20 -9.20 -16.89
N VAL A 105 -4.18 -8.44 -17.42
CA VAL A 105 -5.58 -8.46 -16.95
C VAL A 105 -6.15 -9.87 -17.04
N ARG A 106 -5.97 -10.56 -18.18
CA ARG A 106 -6.46 -11.95 -18.33
C ARG A 106 -5.86 -12.90 -17.31
N LYS A 107 -4.55 -12.77 -17.05
CA LYS A 107 -3.82 -13.63 -16.12
C LYS A 107 -4.23 -13.40 -14.66
N HIS A 108 -4.43 -12.14 -14.25
CA HIS A 108 -4.56 -11.77 -12.85
C HIS A 108 -5.98 -11.37 -12.41
N LEU A 109 -6.83 -10.95 -13.34
CA LEU A 109 -8.19 -10.48 -13.09
C LEU A 109 -9.27 -11.34 -13.77
N GLY A 110 -8.90 -12.21 -14.71
CA GLY A 110 -9.84 -13.05 -15.45
C GLY A 110 -10.56 -14.12 -14.62
N THR A 111 -10.07 -14.43 -13.41
CA THR A 111 -10.63 -15.45 -12.51
C THR A 111 -11.46 -14.85 -11.37
N THR A 112 -11.52 -13.53 -11.26
CA THR A 112 -12.18 -12.85 -10.14
C THR A 112 -13.69 -12.76 -10.40
N LYS A 113 -14.50 -13.42 -9.55
CA LYS A 113 -15.98 -13.36 -9.57
C LYS A 113 -16.55 -12.04 -9.00
N ASP A 114 -15.75 -11.00 -8.96
CA ASP A 114 -16.20 -9.67 -8.53
C ASP A 114 -16.63 -8.90 -9.80
N GLY A 115 -17.83 -8.31 -9.79
CA GLY A 115 -18.48 -7.67 -10.95
C GLY A 115 -17.71 -6.55 -11.66
N TRP A 116 -16.52 -6.19 -11.18
CA TRP A 116 -15.57 -5.27 -11.81
C TRP A 116 -15.05 -5.77 -13.17
N CYS A 117 -15.13 -7.09 -13.41
CA CYS A 117 -14.73 -7.68 -14.69
C CYS A 117 -15.58 -7.15 -15.86
N GLU A 118 -16.81 -6.70 -15.61
CA GLU A 118 -17.66 -6.10 -16.66
C GLU A 118 -17.08 -4.79 -17.20
N ASP A 119 -16.53 -3.93 -16.34
CA ASP A 119 -15.91 -2.66 -16.76
C ASP A 119 -14.59 -2.87 -17.50
N ALA A 120 -13.75 -3.81 -17.03
CA ALA A 120 -12.52 -4.19 -17.74
C ALA A 120 -12.80 -4.85 -19.10
N MET A 121 -13.94 -5.54 -19.25
CA MET A 121 -14.38 -6.13 -20.51
C MET A 121 -15.00 -5.13 -21.49
N LYS A 122 -15.36 -3.90 -21.08
CA LYS A 122 -15.83 -2.84 -22.00
C LYS A 122 -14.78 -2.43 -23.04
N ILE A 123 -13.49 -2.68 -22.78
CA ILE A 123 -12.40 -2.47 -23.74
C ILE A 123 -12.57 -3.36 -25.00
N LYS A 124 -13.31 -4.49 -24.91
CA LYS A 124 -13.58 -5.35 -26.08
C LYS A 124 -14.60 -4.77 -27.07
N ARG A 125 -15.37 -3.74 -26.72
CA ARG A 125 -16.60 -3.39 -27.45
C ARG A 125 -16.48 -2.22 -28.44
N ASN A 126 -15.33 -1.55 -28.51
CA ASN A 126 -15.05 -0.51 -29.50
C ASN A 126 -14.02 -0.98 -30.54
N ARG A 127 -14.39 -2.02 -31.28
CA ARG A 127 -13.80 -2.34 -32.58
C ARG A 127 -14.90 -2.55 -33.59
#